data_AF-A6JTS2-F1
#
_entry.id   AF-A6JTS2-F1
#
_cell.length_a   1.000
_cell.length_b   1.000
_cell.length_c   1.000
_cell.angle_alpha   90.00
_cell.angle_beta   90.00
_cell.angle_gamma   90.00
#
_symmetry.space_group_name_H-M   'P 1'
#
loop_
_entity.id
_entity.type
_entity.pdbx_description
1 polymer ?
#
loop_
_entity_poly.entity_id
_entity_poly.type
_entity_poly.pdbx_seq_one_letter_code
_entity_poly.pdbx_strand_id
1 'polypeptide(L)'
;MSRLLVCLDYTVRGLLGKATDNFCEDGQLIEKTTYDHVTRERLDRILAMIQGSHQKALVMYSNLDLKSQEAYERAVQGVIRPMNKSPMLIAGIRCLHFAPPEFLLEVQCMHETQQQLRRLVHEIGLELKTTAVCMQVRRTRDGFFGLDDALLRTQWDLHSIQDAIQTAAPRVARELRKNLSLMSGHQQQLPSAGQPWASRVQAPL
;
A
#
# COMPACT_ATOMS: atom_id res chain seq x y z
N MET A 1 17.71 -6.15 -7.07
CA MET A 1 17.45 -5.25 -5.93
C MET A 1 16.11 -5.63 -5.33
N SER A 2 16.11 -6.33 -4.20
CA SER A 2 14.90 -6.71 -3.47
C SER A 2 14.27 -5.45 -2.88
N ARG A 3 13.23 -4.91 -3.51
CA ARG A 3 12.45 -3.80 -2.94
C ARG A 3 11.85 -4.31 -1.64
N LEU A 4 12.17 -3.66 -0.53
CA LEU A 4 11.35 -3.75 0.68
C LEU A 4 9.94 -3.31 0.27
N LEU A 5 8.97 -4.22 0.38
CA LEU A 5 7.57 -3.93 0.11
C LEU A 5 7.03 -3.06 1.23
N VAL A 6 7.22 -1.77 1.06
CA VAL A 6 6.90 -0.76 2.05
C VAL A 6 5.47 -0.29 1.84
N CYS A 7 4.67 -0.26 2.91
CA CYS A 7 3.36 0.38 2.88
C CYS A 7 3.54 1.90 2.88
N LEU A 8 2.82 2.56 1.99
CA LEU A 8 2.84 3.99 1.78
C LEU A 8 1.54 4.58 2.30
N ASP A 9 1.62 5.71 3.01
CA ASP A 9 0.44 6.39 3.55
C ASP A 9 0.23 7.70 2.80
N TYR A 10 -1.04 7.95 2.50
CA TYR A 10 -1.48 9.12 1.76
C TYR A 10 -2.65 9.78 2.46
N THR A 11 -2.68 11.11 2.41
CA THR A 11 -3.91 11.88 2.54
C THR A 11 -4.40 12.28 1.15
N VAL A 12 -5.64 11.93 0.83
CA VAL A 12 -6.27 12.19 -0.48
C VAL A 12 -7.53 13.03 -0.27
N ARG A 13 -7.58 14.22 -0.90
CA ARG A 13 -8.74 15.11 -0.85
C ARG A 13 -9.59 14.92 -2.09
N GLY A 14 -10.87 14.63 -1.89
CA GLY A 14 -11.87 14.48 -2.95
C GLY A 14 -12.93 15.58 -2.89
N LEU A 15 -13.50 15.88 -4.05
CA LEU A 15 -14.61 16.82 -4.24
C LEU A 15 -15.77 16.10 -4.93
N LEU A 16 -16.93 16.08 -4.29
CA LEU A 16 -18.17 15.48 -4.80
C LEU A 16 -18.87 16.40 -5.81
N GLY A 17 -19.70 15.81 -6.66
CA GLY A 17 -20.55 16.51 -7.63
C GLY A 17 -19.85 17.03 -8.89
N LYS A 18 -18.58 16.65 -9.11
CA LYS A 18 -17.79 17.03 -10.29
C LYS A 18 -17.10 15.80 -10.87
N ALA A 19 -17.09 15.68 -12.20
CA ALA A 19 -16.28 14.72 -12.95
C ALA A 19 -15.44 15.43 -14.01
N THR A 20 -14.20 14.99 -14.17
CA THR A 20 -13.26 15.47 -15.19
C THR A 20 -12.62 14.31 -15.94
N ASP A 21 -12.07 14.59 -17.12
CA ASP A 21 -11.41 13.62 -18.02
C ASP A 21 -10.22 12.88 -17.41
N ASN A 22 -9.50 13.52 -16.49
CA ASN A 22 -8.29 13.00 -15.88
C ASN A 22 -8.44 12.75 -14.36
N PHE A 23 -9.67 12.79 -13.84
CA PHE A 23 -10.02 12.63 -12.41
C PHE A 23 -9.36 13.65 -11.47
N CYS A 24 -8.79 14.73 -12.00
CA CYS A 24 -8.19 15.83 -11.27
C CYS A 24 -9.09 17.06 -11.32
N GLU A 25 -9.06 17.89 -10.28
CA GLU A 25 -9.88 19.11 -10.24
C GLU A 25 -9.66 20.05 -11.44
N ASP A 26 -8.41 20.18 -11.90
CA ASP A 26 -7.99 21.03 -13.03
C ASP A 26 -8.27 20.42 -14.41
N GLY A 27 -8.81 19.20 -14.47
CA GLY A 27 -9.16 18.53 -15.73
C GLY A 27 -10.34 19.18 -16.44
N GLN A 28 -10.56 18.77 -17.69
CA GLN A 28 -11.71 19.24 -18.46
C GLN A 28 -13.00 18.68 -17.84
N LEU A 29 -13.95 19.57 -17.53
CA LEU A 29 -15.23 19.20 -16.95
C LEU A 29 -16.01 18.30 -17.92
N ILE A 30 -16.38 17.11 -17.45
CA ILE A 30 -17.25 16.17 -18.17
C ILE A 30 -18.68 16.30 -17.68
N GLU A 31 -18.88 16.29 -16.36
CA GLU A 31 -20.21 16.22 -15.76
C GLU A 31 -20.25 16.88 -14.39
N LYS A 32 -21.43 17.40 -14.02
CA LYS A 32 -21.78 17.80 -12.65
C LYS A 32 -22.99 17.01 -12.19
N THR A 33 -22.95 16.55 -10.94
CA THR A 33 -24.05 15.80 -10.32
C THR A 33 -24.38 16.34 -8.94
N THR A 34 -25.56 16.03 -8.43
CA THR A 34 -25.94 16.36 -7.06
C THR A 34 -25.28 15.39 -6.06
N TYR A 35 -25.10 15.85 -4.82
CA TYR A 35 -24.47 15.09 -3.75
C TYR A 35 -25.22 15.22 -2.41
N ASP A 36 -26.42 15.79 -2.41
CA ASP A 36 -27.22 16.02 -1.19
C ASP A 36 -27.56 14.71 -0.46
N HIS A 37 -27.61 13.60 -1.19
CA HIS A 37 -27.88 12.26 -0.65
C HIS A 37 -26.63 11.58 -0.06
N VAL A 38 -25.45 12.18 -0.16
CA VAL A 38 -24.19 11.60 0.30
C VAL A 38 -23.99 11.94 1.77
N THR A 39 -24.01 10.91 2.62
CA THR A 39 -23.77 11.05 4.07
C THR A 39 -22.45 10.41 4.46
N ARG A 40 -21.96 10.78 5.66
CA ARG A 40 -20.75 10.18 6.24
C ARG A 40 -20.88 8.66 6.37
N GLU A 41 -22.03 8.15 6.81
CA GLU A 41 -22.21 6.71 6.97
C GLU A 41 -22.21 5.97 5.63
N ARG A 42 -22.75 6.58 4.57
CA ARG A 42 -22.69 6.00 3.22
C ARG A 42 -21.25 5.92 2.72
N LEU A 43 -20.47 6.98 2.91
CA LEU A 43 -19.05 6.99 2.56
C LEU A 43 -18.31 5.88 3.32
N ASP A 44 -18.43 5.81 4.65
CA ASP A 44 -17.72 4.82 5.45
C ASP A 44 -18.09 3.37 5.05
N ARG A 45 -19.35 3.11 4.67
CA ARG A 45 -19.76 1.78 4.12
C ARG A 45 -19.06 1.44 2.81
N ILE A 46 -18.97 2.40 1.88
CA ILE A 46 -18.26 2.20 0.61
C ILE A 46 -16.75 1.98 0.88
N LEU A 47 -16.15 2.76 1.77
CA LEU A 47 -14.74 2.58 2.14
C LEU A 47 -14.47 1.21 2.74
N ALA A 48 -15.36 0.71 3.61
CA ALA A 48 -15.25 -0.64 4.17
C ALA A 48 -15.36 -1.74 3.10
N MET A 49 -16.24 -1.57 2.11
CA MET A 49 -16.37 -2.49 0.98
C MET A 49 -15.09 -2.53 0.12
N ILE A 50 -14.55 -1.35 -0.22
CA ILE A 50 -13.28 -1.21 -0.95
C ILE A 50 -12.15 -1.88 -0.17
N GLN A 51 -12.04 -1.59 1.14
CA GLN A 51 -11.03 -2.21 2.00
C GLN A 51 -11.11 -3.74 2.00
N GLY A 52 -12.32 -4.30 2.15
CA GLY A 52 -12.52 -5.76 2.13
C GLY A 52 -12.13 -6.39 0.79
N SER A 53 -12.45 -5.73 -0.33
CA SER A 53 -12.06 -6.18 -1.67
C SER A 53 -10.53 -6.20 -1.84
N HIS A 54 -9.85 -5.12 -1.43
CA HIS A 54 -8.39 -5.05 -1.50
C HIS A 54 -7.68 -5.99 -0.52
N GLN A 55 -8.25 -6.26 0.66
CA GLN A 55 -7.71 -7.23 1.60
C GLN A 55 -7.73 -8.64 1.00
N LYS A 56 -8.83 -9.02 0.34
CA LYS A 56 -8.92 -10.29 -0.41
C LYS A 56 -7.91 -10.36 -1.54
N ALA A 57 -7.74 -9.26 -2.29
CA ALA A 57 -6.74 -9.17 -3.34
C ALA A 57 -5.31 -9.29 -2.78
N LEU A 58 -5.02 -8.64 -1.66
CA LEU A 58 -3.71 -8.67 -1.01
C LEU A 58 -3.31 -10.09 -0.59
N VAL A 59 -4.26 -10.87 -0.06
CA VAL A 59 -4.07 -12.31 0.20
C VAL A 59 -3.81 -13.06 -1.11
N MET A 60 -4.63 -12.86 -2.14
CA MET A 60 -4.47 -13.55 -3.43
C MET A 60 -3.10 -13.30 -4.07
N TYR A 61 -2.62 -12.04 -4.06
CA TYR A 61 -1.32 -11.67 -4.64
C TYR A 61 -0.12 -12.02 -3.76
N SER A 62 -0.34 -12.56 -2.56
CA SER A 62 0.73 -13.04 -1.68
C SER A 62 1.12 -14.50 -1.92
N ASN A 63 0.41 -15.22 -2.83
CA ASN A 63 0.56 -16.67 -3.07
C ASN A 63 0.50 -17.52 -1.79
N LEU A 64 -0.14 -17.01 -0.73
CA LEU A 64 -0.38 -17.77 0.48
C LEU A 64 -1.52 -18.76 0.25
N ASP A 65 -1.27 -20.04 0.53
CA ASP A 65 -2.36 -20.97 0.71
C ASP A 65 -3.04 -20.64 2.03
N LEU A 66 -4.22 -20.02 1.96
CA LEU A 66 -5.04 -19.63 3.12
C LEU A 66 -5.33 -20.79 4.09
N LYS A 67 -5.24 -22.05 3.62
CA LYS A 67 -5.42 -23.23 4.47
C LYS A 67 -4.13 -23.68 5.17
N SER A 68 -2.99 -23.09 4.83
CA SER A 68 -1.71 -23.42 5.44
C SER A 68 -1.54 -22.72 6.79
N GLN A 69 -0.83 -23.40 7.68
CA GLN A 69 -0.37 -22.84 8.94
C GLN A 69 0.50 -21.58 8.72
N GLU A 70 1.28 -21.56 7.64
CA GLU A 70 2.13 -20.42 7.26
C GLU A 70 1.30 -19.15 6.95
N ALA A 71 0.18 -19.29 6.25
CA ALA A 71 -0.70 -18.15 5.98
C ALA A 71 -1.31 -17.58 7.26
N TYR A 72 -1.68 -18.44 8.22
CA TYR A 72 -2.16 -18.03 9.53
C TYR A 72 -1.08 -17.29 10.32
N GLU A 73 0.13 -17.84 10.39
CA GLU A 73 1.27 -17.22 11.08
C GLU A 73 1.61 -15.85 10.49
N ARG A 74 1.64 -15.72 9.16
CA ARG A 74 1.88 -14.44 8.49
C ARG A 74 0.76 -13.43 8.71
N ALA A 75 -0.50 -13.88 8.80
CA ALA A 75 -1.63 -13.01 9.11
C ALA A 75 -1.56 -12.49 10.55
N VAL A 76 -1.24 -13.36 11.51
CA VAL A 76 -1.07 -13.00 12.93
C VAL A 76 0.11 -12.05 13.13
N GLN A 77 1.20 -12.24 12.39
CA GLN A 77 2.35 -11.34 12.44
C GLN A 77 2.14 -10.03 11.64
N GLY A 78 1.05 -9.91 10.88
CA GLY A 78 0.75 -8.74 10.04
C GLY A 78 1.67 -8.58 8.82
N VAL A 79 2.29 -9.66 8.33
CA VAL A 79 3.34 -9.64 7.28
C VAL A 79 2.84 -10.18 5.93
N ILE A 80 1.54 -10.05 5.64
CA ILE A 80 1.03 -10.42 4.31
C ILE A 80 1.54 -9.38 3.30
N ARG A 81 2.57 -9.77 2.54
CA ARG A 81 3.16 -8.91 1.51
C ARG A 81 2.85 -9.49 0.12
N PRO A 82 2.26 -8.69 -0.78
CA PRO A 82 2.02 -9.13 -2.15
C PRO A 82 3.34 -9.27 -2.91
N MET A 83 3.44 -10.25 -3.81
CA MET A 83 4.62 -10.39 -4.67
C MET A 83 4.73 -9.23 -5.67
N ASN A 84 5.94 -9.06 -6.25
CA ASN A 84 6.37 -7.94 -7.09
C ASN A 84 5.52 -7.61 -8.35
N LYS A 85 4.46 -8.37 -8.66
CA LYS A 85 3.56 -8.13 -9.79
C LYS A 85 2.09 -8.10 -9.33
N SER A 86 1.73 -7.12 -8.52
CA SER A 86 0.33 -6.87 -8.14
C SER A 86 -0.13 -5.47 -8.57
N PRO A 87 -1.44 -5.26 -8.79
CA PRO A 87 -2.00 -3.93 -8.96
C PRO A 87 -1.86 -3.11 -7.66
N MET A 88 -2.34 -1.86 -7.67
CA MET A 88 -2.45 -1.09 -6.43
C MET A 88 -3.28 -1.88 -5.41
N LEU A 89 -2.72 -2.06 -4.22
CA LEU A 89 -3.37 -2.75 -3.11
C LEU A 89 -3.54 -1.79 -1.94
N ILE A 90 -4.77 -1.66 -1.45
CA ILE A 90 -5.10 -0.84 -0.29
C ILE A 90 -5.08 -1.76 0.94
N ALA A 91 -4.15 -1.49 1.86
CA ALA A 91 -4.07 -2.17 3.15
C ALA A 91 -5.07 -1.59 4.16
N GLY A 92 -5.37 -0.30 4.06
CA GLY A 92 -6.33 0.39 4.91
C GLY A 92 -6.82 1.68 4.28
N ILE A 93 -8.09 2.01 4.51
CA ILE A 93 -8.69 3.26 4.03
C ILE A 93 -9.75 3.75 5.00
N ARG A 94 -9.69 5.04 5.35
CA ARG A 94 -10.69 5.67 6.22
C ARG A 94 -10.89 7.13 5.87
N CYS A 95 -12.06 7.66 6.21
CA CYS A 95 -12.32 9.08 6.08
C CYS A 95 -11.88 9.84 7.33
N LEU A 96 -11.01 10.83 7.17
CA LEU A 96 -10.53 11.70 8.26
C LEU A 96 -11.48 12.89 8.48
N HIS A 97 -11.96 13.48 7.39
CA HIS A 97 -12.82 14.66 7.44
C HIS A 97 -13.88 14.56 6.34
N PHE A 98 -15.11 14.97 6.67
CA PHE A 98 -16.23 14.93 5.75
C PHE A 98 -17.08 16.19 5.95
N ALA A 99 -16.97 17.12 5.01
CA ALA A 99 -17.76 18.34 4.95
C ALA A 99 -18.11 18.59 3.48
N PRO A 100 -19.20 17.96 2.98
CA PRO A 100 -19.58 18.04 1.57
C PRO A 100 -19.59 19.48 1.03
N PRO A 101 -19.12 19.70 -0.20
CA PRO A 101 -18.74 18.67 -1.18
C PRO A 101 -17.37 18.03 -0.95
N GLU A 102 -16.60 18.46 0.07
CA GLU A 102 -15.24 17.97 0.29
C GLU A 102 -15.16 16.81 1.28
N PHE A 103 -14.24 15.89 1.02
CA PHE A 103 -13.85 14.85 1.96
C PHE A 103 -12.35 14.57 1.90
N LEU A 104 -11.81 14.12 3.03
CA LEU A 104 -10.41 13.76 3.19
C LEU A 104 -10.29 12.30 3.60
N LEU A 105 -9.51 11.55 2.84
CA LEU A 105 -9.22 10.14 3.11
C LEU A 105 -7.79 9.98 3.59
N GLU A 106 -7.58 9.04 4.50
CA GLU A 106 -6.29 8.41 4.74
C GLU A 106 -6.29 7.07 4.00
N VAL A 107 -5.28 6.84 3.16
CA VAL A 107 -5.12 5.64 2.35
C VAL A 107 -3.75 5.04 2.61
N GLN A 108 -3.73 3.79 3.06
CA GLN A 108 -2.53 2.98 3.21
C GLN A 108 -2.49 1.99 2.05
N CYS A 109 -1.47 2.06 1.21
CA CYS A 109 -1.41 1.26 -0.01
C CYS A 109 0.00 0.79 -0.36
N MET A 110 0.06 -0.06 -1.38
CA MET A 110 1.27 -0.61 -1.99
C MET A 110 1.11 -0.62 -3.50
N HIS A 111 2.22 -0.51 -4.23
CA HIS A 111 2.26 -0.53 -5.71
C HIS A 111 1.33 0.48 -6.39
N GLU A 112 1.09 1.60 -5.71
CA GLU A 112 0.26 2.67 -6.22
C GLU A 112 0.99 3.58 -7.20
N THR A 113 0.18 4.31 -7.95
CA THR A 113 0.58 5.46 -8.74
C THR A 113 -0.35 6.61 -8.39
N GLN A 114 0.08 7.85 -8.64
CA GLN A 114 -0.76 9.02 -8.41
C GLN A 114 -2.08 8.95 -9.19
N GLN A 115 -2.06 8.43 -10.42
CA GLN A 115 -3.27 8.26 -11.23
C GLN A 115 -4.25 7.27 -10.61
N GLN A 116 -3.78 6.17 -10.01
CA GLN A 116 -4.65 5.19 -9.36
C GLN A 116 -5.31 5.77 -8.10
N LEU A 117 -4.60 6.59 -7.31
CA LEU A 117 -5.20 7.28 -6.17
C LEU A 117 -6.27 8.29 -6.61
N ARG A 118 -6.10 8.96 -7.75
CA ARG A 118 -7.13 9.83 -8.33
C ARG A 118 -8.34 9.04 -8.81
N ARG A 119 -8.09 7.92 -9.50
CA ARG A 119 -9.14 7.00 -9.97
C ARG A 119 -9.95 6.42 -8.81
N LEU A 120 -9.31 6.09 -7.69
CA LEU A 120 -9.98 5.63 -6.47
C LEU A 120 -11.04 6.63 -5.98
N VAL A 121 -10.72 7.94 -5.98
CA VAL A 121 -11.68 8.99 -5.61
C VAL A 121 -12.88 9.00 -6.56
N HIS A 122 -12.62 8.86 -7.87
CA HIS A 122 -13.68 8.78 -8.87
C HIS A 122 -14.57 7.55 -8.66
N GLU A 123 -13.98 6.36 -8.44
CA GLU A 123 -14.71 5.12 -8.16
C GLU A 123 -15.58 5.24 -6.89
N ILE A 124 -15.06 5.87 -5.82
CA ILE A 124 -15.84 6.18 -4.62
C ILE A 124 -17.06 7.06 -4.94
N GLY A 125 -16.88 8.08 -5.80
CA GLY A 125 -17.99 8.92 -6.26
C GLY A 125 -19.09 8.10 -6.94
N LEU A 126 -18.71 7.23 -7.89
CA LEU A 126 -19.64 6.36 -8.62
C LEU A 126 -20.42 5.41 -7.69
N GLU A 127 -19.74 4.81 -6.71
CA GLU A 127 -20.37 3.94 -5.71
C GLU A 127 -21.38 4.70 -4.83
N LEU A 128 -21.08 5.97 -4.54
CA LEU A 128 -21.99 6.88 -3.83
C LEU A 128 -23.14 7.43 -4.70
N LYS A 129 -23.25 6.99 -5.95
CA LYS A 129 -24.25 7.46 -6.93
C LYS A 129 -24.15 8.97 -7.17
N THR A 130 -22.93 9.47 -7.26
CA THR A 130 -22.58 10.84 -7.63
C THR A 130 -21.30 10.81 -8.47
N THR A 131 -20.70 11.96 -8.73
CA THR A 131 -19.36 12.05 -9.32
C THR A 131 -18.37 12.63 -8.31
N ALA A 132 -17.09 12.30 -8.47
CA ALA A 132 -16.05 12.92 -7.67
C ALA A 132 -14.75 13.09 -8.47
N VAL A 133 -14.00 14.14 -8.13
CA VAL A 133 -12.63 14.38 -8.59
C VAL A 133 -11.67 14.46 -7.41
N CYS A 134 -10.41 14.13 -7.66
CA CYS A 134 -9.33 14.28 -6.71
C CYS A 134 -8.75 15.70 -6.81
N MET A 135 -8.77 16.43 -5.70
CA MET A 135 -8.16 17.77 -5.60
C MET A 135 -6.68 17.68 -5.23
N GLN A 136 -6.35 16.76 -4.31
CA GLN A 136 -5.01 16.69 -3.74
C GLN A 136 -4.65 15.25 -3.37
N VAL A 137 -3.42 14.86 -3.71
CA VAL A 137 -2.77 13.64 -3.21
C VAL A 137 -1.50 14.07 -2.49
N ARG A 138 -1.36 13.72 -1.22
CA ARG A 138 -0.16 13.99 -0.44
C ARG A 138 0.30 12.71 0.24
N ARG A 139 1.51 12.26 -0.09
CA ARG A 139 2.19 11.17 0.64
C ARG A 139 2.59 11.70 2.01
N THR A 140 2.16 11.02 3.08
CA THR A 140 2.48 11.37 4.46
C THR A 140 3.48 10.41 5.09
N ARG A 141 3.63 9.20 4.52
CA ARG A 141 4.61 8.21 4.98
C ARG A 141 5.17 7.42 3.80
N ASP A 142 6.49 7.25 3.81
CA ASP A 142 7.20 6.31 2.95
C ASP A 142 7.85 5.23 3.83
N GLY A 143 7.03 4.26 4.23
CA GLY A 143 7.43 3.21 5.16
C GLY A 143 7.76 3.69 6.54
N PHE A 144 9.04 3.66 6.89
CA PHE A 144 9.51 4.10 8.19
C PHE A 144 9.90 5.59 8.20
N PHE A 145 9.85 6.26 7.05
CA PHE A 145 10.04 7.70 6.91
C PHE A 145 8.69 8.42 6.95
N GLY A 146 8.53 9.37 7.86
CA GLY A 146 7.36 10.22 7.98
C GLY A 146 7.57 11.61 7.36
N LEU A 147 6.59 12.49 7.53
CA LEU A 147 6.71 13.89 7.15
C LEU A 147 7.84 14.64 7.87
N ASP A 148 8.13 14.27 9.13
CA ASP A 148 9.18 14.91 9.92
C ASP A 148 10.59 14.57 9.39
N ASP A 149 10.72 13.49 8.63
CA ASP A 149 11.97 13.10 7.97
C ASP A 149 12.13 13.79 6.60
N ALA A 150 11.11 14.52 6.12
CA ALA A 150 11.11 15.13 4.80
C ALA A 150 11.72 16.54 4.82
N LEU A 151 12.71 16.76 3.95
CA LEU A 151 13.29 18.08 3.74
C LEU A 151 12.41 18.94 2.83
N LEU A 152 12.15 20.17 3.25
CA LEU A 152 11.50 21.17 2.41
C LEU A 152 12.39 21.52 1.22
N ARG A 153 11.78 21.98 0.11
CA ARG A 153 12.53 22.33 -1.11
C ARG A 153 13.61 23.39 -0.88
N THR A 154 13.40 24.29 0.07
CA THR A 154 14.37 25.32 0.47
C THR A 154 15.59 24.77 1.19
N GLN A 155 15.53 23.52 1.66
CA GLN A 155 16.58 22.82 2.40
C GLN A 155 17.23 21.72 1.56
N TRP A 156 17.09 21.77 0.23
CA TRP A 156 17.72 20.83 -0.69
C TRP A 156 19.18 21.23 -0.98
N ASP A 157 19.95 21.44 0.09
CA ASP A 157 21.38 21.67 0.05
C ASP A 157 22.15 20.48 0.63
N LEU A 158 23.44 20.39 0.31
CA LEU A 158 24.28 19.25 0.69
C LEU A 158 24.32 19.02 2.21
N HIS A 159 24.38 20.08 3.01
CA HIS A 159 24.53 19.96 4.46
C HIS A 159 23.24 19.44 5.09
N SER A 160 22.09 20.01 4.71
CA SER A 160 20.78 19.55 5.16
C SER A 160 20.53 18.09 4.80
N ILE A 161 20.91 17.68 3.58
CA ILE A 161 20.80 16.27 3.15
C ILE A 161 21.72 15.36 3.97
N GLN A 162 22.96 15.77 4.20
CA GLN A 162 23.92 15.00 4.98
C GLN A 162 23.44 14.82 6.43
N ASP A 163 22.94 15.88 7.06
CA ASP A 163 22.42 15.85 8.42
C ASP A 163 21.17 14.95 8.54
N ALA A 164 20.25 15.05 7.57
CA ALA A 164 19.08 14.17 7.51
C ALA A 164 19.48 12.69 7.38
N ILE A 165 20.47 12.37 6.54
CA ILE A 165 21.00 11.01 6.39
C ILE A 165 21.62 10.52 7.71
N GLN A 166 22.44 11.33 8.37
CA GLN A 166 23.08 10.97 9.64
C GLN A 166 22.05 10.74 10.75
N THR A 167 21.03 11.60 10.82
CA THR A 167 19.93 11.49 11.78
C THR A 167 19.10 10.22 11.55
N ALA A 168 18.83 9.87 10.29
CA ALA A 168 18.06 8.67 9.94
C ALA A 168 18.85 7.36 10.06
N ALA A 169 20.17 7.39 9.88
CA ALA A 169 21.04 6.21 9.83
C ALA A 169 20.82 5.16 10.95
N PRO A 170 20.73 5.52 12.25
CA PRO A 170 20.51 4.52 13.30
C PRO A 170 19.14 3.84 13.19
N ARG A 171 18.10 4.58 12.82
CA ARG A 171 16.74 4.05 12.60
C ARG A 171 16.73 3.08 11.41
N VAL A 172 17.34 3.48 10.30
CA VAL A 172 17.48 2.66 9.09
C VAL A 172 18.22 1.36 9.42
N ALA A 173 19.36 1.43 10.12
CA ALA A 173 20.14 0.26 10.48
C ALA A 173 19.34 -0.75 11.34
N ARG A 174 18.56 -0.25 12.30
CA ARG A 174 17.67 -1.08 13.13
C ARG A 174 16.60 -1.78 12.29
N GLU A 175 15.95 -1.06 11.39
CA GLU A 175 14.89 -1.60 10.55
C GLU A 175 15.42 -2.61 9.53
N LEU A 176 16.62 -2.38 8.97
CA LEU A 176 17.29 -3.35 8.11
C LEU A 176 17.62 -4.64 8.86
N ARG A 177 18.14 -4.57 10.09
CA ARG A 177 18.39 -5.77 10.92
C ARG A 177 17.12 -6.55 11.20
N LYS A 178 16.02 -5.87 11.55
CA LYS A 178 14.71 -6.49 11.79
C LYS A 178 14.21 -7.21 10.54
N ASN A 179 14.23 -6.55 9.38
CA ASN A 179 13.78 -7.15 8.13
C ASN A 179 14.68 -8.33 7.70
N LEU A 180 15.99 -8.24 7.90
CA LEU A 180 16.92 -9.36 7.65
C LEU A 180 16.62 -10.55 8.57
N SER A 181 16.36 -10.34 9.86
CA SER A 181 15.99 -11.45 10.77
C SER A 181 14.68 -12.15 10.38
N LEU A 182 13.70 -11.39 9.87
CA LEU A 182 12.45 -11.94 9.34
C LEU A 182 12.68 -12.73 8.04
N MET A 183 13.67 -12.33 7.22
CA MET A 183 14.05 -13.07 6.02
C MET A 183 14.92 -14.30 6.31
N SER A 184 15.79 -14.26 7.34
CA SER A 184 16.65 -15.39 7.70
C SER A 184 15.90 -16.53 8.40
N GLY A 185 14.74 -16.27 9.01
CA GLY A 185 13.81 -17.31 9.44
C GLY A 185 13.26 -18.18 8.29
N HIS A 186 13.39 -17.73 7.04
CA HIS A 186 12.99 -18.48 5.84
C HIS A 186 14.06 -19.45 5.30
N GLN A 187 15.20 -19.63 5.99
CA GLN A 187 16.30 -20.48 5.49
C GLN A 187 16.72 -21.59 6.47
N GLN A 188 15.77 -22.15 7.24
CA GLN A 188 15.99 -23.40 7.98
C GLN A 188 14.91 -24.43 7.66
N GLN A 189 15.05 -25.07 6.50
CA GLN A 189 14.85 -26.51 6.30
C GLN A 189 15.38 -26.88 4.90
N LEU A 190 16.71 -26.91 4.76
CA LEU A 190 17.35 -27.78 3.78
C LEU A 190 17.58 -29.12 4.49
N PRO A 191 17.23 -30.28 3.91
CA PRO A 191 17.55 -31.55 4.53
C PRO A 191 19.06 -31.64 4.70
N SER A 192 19.51 -31.94 5.92
CA SER A 192 20.91 -32.11 6.26
C SER A 192 21.55 -33.14 5.34
N ALA A 193 22.65 -32.75 4.70
CA ALA A 193 23.54 -33.65 4.00
C ALA A 193 24.07 -34.71 5.00
N GLY A 194 23.74 -35.97 4.74
CA GLY A 194 24.30 -37.10 5.48
C GLY A 194 23.51 -38.38 5.29
N GLN A 195 23.89 -39.19 4.30
CA GLN A 195 24.28 -40.61 4.45
C GLN A 195 24.96 -41.07 3.14
N PRO A 196 25.91 -42.02 3.21
CA PRO A 196 26.97 -42.20 2.23
C PRO A 196 26.59 -43.14 1.07
N TRP A 197 27.28 -42.92 -0.04
CA TRP A 197 27.34 -43.81 -1.20
C TRP A 197 27.73 -45.24 -0.78
N ALA A 198 26.86 -46.21 -1.05
CA ALA A 198 27.17 -47.63 -1.06
C ALA A 198 26.44 -48.36 -2.21
N SER A 199 27.13 -48.41 -3.35
CA SER A 199 27.41 -49.58 -4.21
C SER A 199 26.33 -50.63 -4.60
N ARG A 200 26.36 -50.92 -5.93
CA ARG A 200 25.89 -52.11 -6.69
C ARG A 200 24.41 -52.12 -7.08
N VAL A 201 23.99 -52.43 -8.31
CA VAL A 201 24.32 -53.60 -9.19
C VAL A 201 24.09 -53.17 -10.67
N GLN A 202 25.12 -53.18 -11.52
CA GLN A 202 25.30 -54.07 -12.69
C GLN A 202 24.07 -54.27 -13.62
N ALA A 203 24.14 -53.68 -14.82
CA ALA A 203 23.51 -54.22 -16.04
C ALA A 203 24.20 -55.55 -16.42
N PRO A 204 23.50 -56.51 -17.06
CA PRO A 204 23.34 -56.52 -18.53
C PRO A 204 21.98 -57.15 -18.97
N LEU A 205 21.47 -57.15 -20.20
CA LEU A 205 21.85 -56.87 -21.59
C LEU A 205 20.63 -56.23 -22.27
#